data_AF-A0A3S4JU34-F1
#
_entry.id   AF-A0A3S4JU34-F1
#
_cell.length_a   1.000
_cell.length_b   1.000
_cell.length_c   1.000
_cell.angle_alpha   90.00
_cell.angle_beta   90.00
_cell.angle_gamma   90.00
#
_symmetry.space_group_name_H-M   'P 1'
#
loop_
_entity.id
_entity.type
_entity.pdbx_description
1 polymer ?
#
loop_
_entity_poly.entity_id
_entity_poly.type
_entity_poly.pdbx_seq_one_letter_code
_entity_poly.pdbx_strand_id
1 'polypeptide(L)'
;MKAVETGWFSHDNLPEELNFKPVADAIFNGGLVGENGTPGSNSDIITVDGDRAFVLRISEHKPEAVKPLADVKEQVAALVKHNKAEQQAKLDADKLLVELKAGKGAEAMKAAGLSFGEAKTLSRTGQDPVSQAAFALGLPEKDKPSYGVANDMQGNVVLLALDDVKAGSMPEEQKKAMVQGITQNNAQITFEALMSNLRKAAKIKVGDALEQQ
;
A
#
# COMPACT_ATOMS: atom_id res chain seq x y z
N MET A 1 -41.76 -18.10 -15.64
CA MET A 1 -40.52 -17.62 -15.02
C MET A 1 -40.68 -17.69 -13.51
N LYS A 2 -39.70 -18.23 -12.78
CA LYS A 2 -39.73 -18.28 -11.32
C LYS A 2 -38.86 -17.14 -10.80
N ALA A 3 -39.41 -16.27 -9.96
CA ALA A 3 -38.61 -15.25 -9.29
C ALA A 3 -37.62 -15.93 -8.33
N VAL A 4 -36.39 -15.43 -8.30
CA VAL A 4 -35.35 -15.84 -7.35
C VAL A 4 -35.12 -14.67 -6.42
N GLU A 5 -35.25 -14.89 -5.12
CA GLU A 5 -35.04 -13.88 -4.10
C GLU A 5 -33.66 -14.06 -3.49
N THR A 6 -32.93 -12.95 -3.33
CA THR A 6 -31.60 -12.92 -2.73
C THR A 6 -31.69 -12.70 -1.22
N GLY A 7 -30.59 -12.94 -0.50
CA GLY A 7 -30.42 -12.39 0.85
C GLY A 7 -30.19 -10.87 0.84
N TRP A 8 -30.00 -10.29 2.03
CA TRP A 8 -29.60 -8.90 2.19
C TRP A 8 -28.21 -8.64 1.64
N PHE A 9 -28.03 -7.53 0.92
CA PHE A 9 -26.74 -7.10 0.40
C PHE A 9 -26.61 -5.57 0.41
N SER A 10 -25.40 -5.07 0.22
CA SER A 10 -25.06 -3.64 0.06
C SER A 10 -24.22 -3.45 -1.20
N HIS A 11 -23.82 -2.20 -1.49
CA HIS A 11 -22.87 -1.90 -2.57
C HIS A 11 -21.56 -2.70 -2.46
N ASP A 12 -21.10 -2.97 -1.24
CA ASP A 12 -19.81 -3.64 -0.99
C ASP A 12 -19.88 -5.16 -1.08
N ASN A 13 -21.09 -5.74 -1.10
CA ASN A 13 -21.28 -7.19 -1.06
C ASN A 13 -22.43 -7.63 -1.99
N LEU A 14 -22.41 -7.12 -3.23
CA LEU A 14 -23.38 -7.50 -4.26
C LEU A 14 -23.17 -8.98 -4.66
N PRO A 15 -24.22 -9.82 -4.69
CA PRO A 15 -24.11 -11.22 -5.12
C PRO A 15 -23.53 -11.31 -6.54
N GLU A 16 -22.65 -12.29 -6.79
CA GLU A 16 -22.00 -12.47 -8.10
C GLU A 16 -23.00 -12.60 -9.25
N GLU A 17 -24.15 -13.23 -8.98
CA GLU A 17 -25.26 -13.41 -9.92
C GLU A 17 -25.88 -12.09 -10.41
N LEU A 18 -25.73 -11.02 -9.62
CA LEU A 18 -26.22 -9.67 -9.90
C LEU A 18 -25.10 -8.68 -10.24
N ASN A 19 -23.84 -9.12 -10.24
CA ASN A 19 -22.67 -8.25 -10.37
C ASN A 19 -22.39 -7.82 -11.82
N PHE A 20 -23.37 -7.14 -12.41
CA PHE A 20 -23.27 -6.47 -13.70
C PHE A 20 -23.49 -4.98 -13.48
N LYS A 21 -22.64 -4.14 -14.08
CA LYS A 21 -22.75 -2.69 -13.91
C LYS A 21 -24.16 -2.12 -14.17
N PRO A 22 -24.86 -2.47 -15.26
CA PRO A 22 -26.22 -1.98 -15.50
C PRO A 22 -27.24 -2.44 -14.44
N VAL A 23 -27.05 -3.64 -13.88
CA VAL A 23 -27.90 -4.22 -12.84
C VAL A 23 -27.65 -3.53 -11.51
N ALA A 24 -26.37 -3.37 -11.12
CA ALA A 24 -25.98 -2.65 -9.91
C ALA A 24 -26.46 -1.19 -9.94
N ASP A 25 -26.26 -0.49 -11.06
CA ASP A 25 -26.71 0.89 -11.23
C ASP A 25 -28.25 0.98 -11.07
N ALA A 26 -29.01 0.02 -11.60
CA ALA A 26 -30.47 -0.03 -11.45
C ALA A 26 -30.93 -0.32 -10.02
N ILE A 27 -30.20 -1.16 -9.27
CA ILE A 27 -30.52 -1.47 -7.87
C ILE A 27 -30.29 -0.24 -6.97
N PHE A 28 -29.22 0.50 -7.22
CA PHE A 28 -28.74 1.53 -6.29
C PHE A 28 -29.03 2.98 -6.69
N ASN A 29 -29.56 3.25 -7.91
CA ASN A 29 -29.95 4.60 -8.33
C ASN A 29 -31.19 5.16 -7.61
N GLY A 30 -31.83 4.35 -6.75
CA GLY A 30 -33.00 4.73 -5.94
C GLY A 30 -34.34 4.68 -6.68
N GLY A 31 -34.37 4.42 -7.99
CA GLY A 31 -35.60 4.42 -8.79
C GLY A 31 -36.52 3.22 -8.56
N LEU A 32 -36.01 2.12 -7.99
CA LEU A 32 -36.77 0.90 -7.72
C LEU A 32 -37.27 0.80 -6.27
N VAL A 33 -36.89 1.76 -5.42
CA VAL A 33 -37.31 1.82 -4.02
C VAL A 33 -38.53 2.74 -3.93
N GLY A 34 -39.62 2.25 -3.33
CA GLY A 34 -40.82 3.04 -3.08
C GLY A 34 -40.63 4.05 -1.94
N GLU A 35 -41.66 4.86 -1.69
CA GLU A 35 -41.63 5.82 -0.58
C GLU A 35 -41.32 5.14 0.76
N ASN A 36 -40.47 5.77 1.57
CA ASN A 36 -40.04 5.27 2.88
C ASN A 36 -39.41 3.86 2.87
N GLY A 37 -38.80 3.43 1.76
CA GLY A 37 -38.13 2.12 1.68
C GLY A 37 -39.07 0.94 1.39
N THR A 38 -40.33 1.23 1.02
CA THR A 38 -41.30 0.20 0.64
C THR A 38 -40.97 -0.41 -0.74
N PRO A 39 -41.51 -1.61 -1.07
CA PRO A 39 -41.34 -2.18 -2.40
C PRO A 39 -41.85 -1.23 -3.49
N GLY A 40 -40.96 -0.85 -4.41
CA GLY A 40 -41.31 -0.03 -5.55
C GLY A 40 -41.86 -0.82 -6.73
N SER A 41 -41.91 -0.16 -7.90
CA SER A 41 -42.21 -0.80 -9.17
C SER A 41 -41.10 -1.79 -9.57
N ASN A 42 -41.45 -2.73 -10.45
CA ASN A 42 -40.44 -3.55 -11.10
C ASN A 42 -39.58 -2.69 -12.03
N SER A 43 -38.32 -3.07 -12.24
CA SER A 43 -37.48 -2.42 -13.22
C SER A 43 -37.98 -2.66 -14.64
N ASP A 44 -37.57 -1.80 -15.56
CA ASP A 44 -37.54 -2.15 -16.98
C ASP A 44 -36.59 -3.34 -17.21
N ILE A 45 -36.64 -3.91 -18.42
CA ILE A 45 -35.73 -4.99 -18.80
C ILE A 45 -34.30 -4.44 -18.86
N ILE A 46 -33.42 -5.00 -18.04
CA ILE A 46 -32.00 -4.66 -18.00
C ILE A 46 -31.25 -5.73 -18.78
N THR A 47 -30.79 -5.40 -19.97
CA THR A 47 -29.92 -6.27 -20.75
C THR A 47 -28.47 -6.13 -20.28
N VAL A 48 -27.78 -7.25 -20.11
CA VAL A 48 -26.35 -7.29 -19.79
C VAL A 48 -25.60 -8.03 -20.90
N ASP A 49 -24.27 -8.07 -20.81
CA ASP A 49 -23.45 -8.77 -21.80
C ASP A 49 -23.87 -10.25 -21.99
N GLY A 50 -23.97 -10.64 -23.25
CA GLY A 50 -24.47 -11.95 -23.70
C GLY A 50 -25.97 -11.98 -23.97
N ASP A 51 -26.58 -13.16 -23.84
CA ASP A 51 -28.04 -13.40 -24.05
C ASP A 51 -28.85 -13.32 -22.74
N ARG A 52 -28.44 -12.44 -21.80
CA ARG A 52 -29.08 -12.34 -20.47
C ARG A 52 -29.81 -11.03 -20.28
N ALA A 53 -30.99 -11.12 -19.67
CA ALA A 53 -31.82 -9.99 -19.31
C ALA A 53 -32.38 -10.18 -17.88
N PHE A 54 -32.43 -9.08 -17.14
CA PHE A 54 -32.94 -9.03 -15.76
C PHE A 54 -34.18 -8.17 -15.67
N VAL A 55 -35.10 -8.57 -14.79
CA VAL A 55 -36.18 -7.74 -14.27
C VAL A 55 -36.10 -7.81 -12.75
N LEU A 56 -35.94 -6.67 -12.10
CA LEU A 56 -35.67 -6.55 -10.68
C LEU A 56 -36.87 -5.98 -9.96
N ARG A 57 -37.03 -6.35 -8.69
CA ARG A 57 -37.97 -5.72 -7.76
C ARG A 57 -37.30 -5.70 -6.39
N ILE A 58 -37.28 -4.54 -5.74
CA ILE A 58 -36.77 -4.43 -4.38
C ILE A 58 -37.85 -4.94 -3.42
N SER A 59 -37.61 -6.09 -2.78
CA SER A 59 -38.51 -6.66 -1.78
C SER A 59 -38.53 -5.84 -0.48
N GLU A 60 -37.37 -5.37 -0.03
CA GLU A 60 -37.24 -4.55 1.18
C GLU A 60 -35.98 -3.67 1.05
N HIS A 61 -36.06 -2.44 1.55
CA HIS A 61 -34.92 -1.54 1.59
C HIS A 61 -34.71 -1.02 3.02
N LYS A 62 -33.51 -1.23 3.55
CA LYS A 62 -33.09 -0.70 4.83
C LYS A 62 -32.08 0.44 4.60
N PRO A 63 -32.37 1.67 5.04
CA PRO A 63 -31.43 2.77 4.87
C PRO A 63 -30.14 2.51 5.63
N GLU A 64 -29.03 3.04 5.11
CA GLU A 64 -27.76 3.04 5.82
C GLU A 64 -27.95 3.76 7.16
N ALA A 65 -27.54 3.10 8.24
CA ALA A 65 -27.62 3.65 9.57
C ALA A 65 -26.34 3.31 10.33
N VAL A 66 -25.85 4.28 11.10
CA VAL A 66 -24.79 4.03 12.07
C VAL A 66 -25.32 3.01 13.07
N LYS A 67 -24.63 1.88 13.20
CA LYS A 67 -24.99 0.87 14.20
C LYS A 67 -24.97 1.53 15.58
N PRO A 68 -26.03 1.38 16.39
CA PRO A 68 -26.05 1.87 17.75
C PRO A 68 -24.82 1.41 18.53
N LEU A 69 -24.29 2.26 19.42
CA LEU A 69 -23.13 1.89 20.23
C LEU A 69 -23.37 0.58 20.99
N ALA A 70 -24.60 0.29 21.41
CA ALA A 70 -24.95 -0.97 22.06
C ALA A 70 -24.59 -2.21 21.20
N ASP A 71 -24.80 -2.13 19.89
CA ASP A 71 -24.61 -3.25 18.95
C ASP A 71 -23.14 -3.44 18.55
N VAL A 72 -22.32 -2.39 18.70
CA VAL A 72 -20.87 -2.42 18.37
C VAL A 72 -19.98 -2.20 19.59
N LYS A 73 -20.54 -2.17 20.80
CA LYS A 73 -19.82 -1.79 22.02
C LYS A 73 -18.58 -2.64 22.24
N GLU A 74 -18.71 -3.95 22.05
CA GLU A 74 -17.61 -4.89 22.22
C GLU A 74 -16.50 -4.66 21.20
N GLN A 75 -16.86 -4.41 19.93
CA GLN A 75 -15.90 -4.13 18.87
C GLN A 75 -15.14 -2.83 19.14
N VAL A 76 -15.85 -1.77 19.53
CA VAL A 76 -15.24 -0.48 19.89
C VAL A 76 -14.36 -0.63 21.13
N ALA A 77 -14.82 -1.35 22.15
CA ALA A 77 -14.02 -1.59 23.35
C ALA A 77 -12.75 -2.39 23.04
N ALA A 78 -12.82 -3.39 22.18
CA ALA A 78 -11.66 -4.15 21.72
C ALA A 78 -10.67 -3.25 20.96
N LEU A 79 -11.17 -2.43 20.03
CA LEU A 79 -10.34 -1.49 19.26
C LEU A 79 -9.65 -0.46 20.16
N VAL A 80 -10.39 0.16 21.08
CA VAL A 80 -9.81 1.14 22.01
C VAL A 80 -8.78 0.50 22.94
N LYS A 81 -9.02 -0.73 23.42
CA LYS A 81 -8.03 -1.47 24.22
C LYS A 81 -6.76 -1.75 23.42
N HIS A 82 -6.91 -2.21 22.18
CA HIS A 82 -5.78 -2.47 21.30
C HIS A 82 -4.96 -1.19 21.04
N ASN A 83 -5.61 -0.10 20.66
CA ASN A 83 -4.94 1.18 20.42
C ASN A 83 -4.21 1.71 21.67
N LYS A 84 -4.82 1.56 22.86
CA LYS A 84 -4.16 1.92 24.12
C LYS A 84 -2.95 1.03 24.41
N ALA A 85 -3.05 -0.27 24.15
CA ALA A 85 -1.93 -1.19 24.32
C ALA A 85 -0.77 -0.84 23.37
N GLU A 86 -1.05 -0.50 22.11
CA GLU A 86 -0.03 -0.09 21.14
C GLU A 86 0.66 1.22 21.55
N GLN A 87 -0.12 2.23 21.97
CA GLN A 87 0.42 3.48 22.49
C GLN A 87 1.31 3.26 23.72
N GLN A 88 0.88 2.40 24.64
CA GLN A 88 1.66 2.05 25.82
C GLN A 88 2.95 1.31 25.43
N ALA A 89 2.88 0.34 24.52
CA ALA A 89 4.04 -0.38 24.01
C ALA A 89 5.06 0.57 23.37
N LYS A 90 4.60 1.58 22.62
CA LYS A 90 5.47 2.61 22.04
C LYS A 90 6.18 3.45 23.12
N LEU A 91 5.44 3.90 24.13
CA LEU A 91 6.03 4.64 25.25
C LEU A 91 7.06 3.82 26.02
N ASP A 92 6.79 2.54 26.23
CA ASP A 92 7.71 1.65 26.93
C ASP A 92 8.94 1.34 26.08
N ALA A 93 8.78 1.13 24.76
CA ALA A 93 9.89 1.01 23.83
C ALA A 93 10.77 2.28 23.80
N ASP A 94 10.17 3.47 23.80
CA ASP A 94 10.91 4.74 23.83
C ASP A 94 11.71 4.90 25.14
N LYS A 95 11.14 4.52 26.29
CA LYS A 95 11.86 4.51 27.57
C LYS A 95 13.03 3.53 27.55
N LEU A 96 12.79 2.30 27.08
CA LEU A 96 13.83 1.28 26.95
C LEU A 96 14.93 1.73 25.98
N LEU A 97 14.57 2.42 24.89
CA LEU A 97 15.52 2.99 23.93
C LEU A 97 16.45 4.02 24.58
N VAL A 98 15.92 4.88 25.45
CA VAL A 98 16.73 5.84 26.22
C VAL A 98 17.69 5.11 27.16
N GLU A 99 17.23 4.08 27.87
CA GLU A 99 18.08 3.30 28.77
C GLU A 99 19.14 2.48 28.02
N LEU A 100 18.81 1.93 26.85
CA LEU A 100 19.75 1.28 25.93
C LEU A 100 20.85 2.23 25.48
N LYS A 101 20.49 3.45 25.04
CA LYS A 101 21.46 4.49 24.66
C LYS A 101 22.30 4.98 25.83
N ALA A 102 21.78 4.93 27.05
CA ALA A 102 22.49 5.28 28.28
C ALA A 102 23.39 4.14 28.83
N GLY A 103 23.43 2.98 28.16
CA GLY A 103 24.23 1.83 28.60
C GLY A 103 23.61 1.02 29.76
N LYS A 104 22.37 1.32 30.15
CA LYS A 104 21.60 0.60 31.19
C LYS A 104 20.57 -0.38 30.61
N GLY A 105 20.57 -0.55 29.29
CA GLY A 105 19.54 -1.30 28.58
C GLY A 105 19.45 -2.78 28.95
N ALA A 106 20.53 -3.43 29.39
CA ALA A 106 20.49 -4.84 29.77
C ALA A 106 19.59 -5.11 30.99
N GLU A 107 19.67 -4.25 32.02
CA GLU A 107 18.82 -4.34 33.21
C GLU A 107 17.37 -3.99 32.87
N ALA A 108 17.19 -2.94 32.07
CA ALA A 108 15.90 -2.46 31.58
C ALA A 108 15.14 -3.53 30.78
N MET A 109 15.81 -4.14 29.79
CA MET A 109 15.26 -5.21 28.97
C MET A 109 14.90 -6.43 29.83
N LYS A 110 15.77 -6.79 30.78
CA LYS A 110 15.49 -7.89 31.72
C LYS A 110 14.29 -7.60 32.62
N ALA A 111 14.15 -6.37 33.12
CA ALA A 111 13.00 -5.94 33.92
C ALA A 111 11.69 -5.95 33.11
N ALA A 112 11.77 -5.65 31.82
CA ALA A 112 10.66 -5.76 30.87
C ALA A 112 10.40 -7.20 30.39
N GLY A 113 11.23 -8.18 30.78
CA GLY A 113 11.13 -9.56 30.29
C GLY A 113 11.46 -9.72 28.80
N LEU A 114 12.23 -8.80 28.23
CA LEU A 114 12.59 -8.75 26.83
C LEU A 114 14.05 -9.22 26.61
N SER A 115 14.27 -9.87 25.48
CA SER A 115 15.61 -10.20 24.98
C SER A 115 15.67 -10.00 23.48
N PHE A 116 16.83 -9.63 22.96
CA PHE A 116 17.05 -9.63 21.53
C PHE A 116 17.02 -11.07 20.99
N GLY A 117 16.40 -11.24 19.83
CA GLY A 117 16.41 -12.51 19.10
C GLY A 117 17.75 -12.77 18.41
N GLU A 118 17.77 -13.77 17.54
CA GLU A 118 18.95 -14.07 16.73
C GLU A 118 19.29 -12.90 15.78
N ALA A 119 20.60 -12.68 15.58
CA ALA A 119 21.09 -11.66 14.67
C ALA A 119 20.65 -11.97 13.24
N LYS A 120 20.04 -10.98 12.57
CA LYS A 120 19.57 -11.09 11.19
C LYS A 120 20.33 -10.10 10.31
N THR A 121 20.73 -10.55 9.13
CA THR A 121 21.31 -9.66 8.10
C THR A 121 20.17 -9.08 7.28
N LEU A 122 20.05 -7.74 7.28
CA LEU A 122 19.05 -7.01 6.51
C LEU A 122 19.67 -6.41 5.25
N SER A 123 18.86 -6.29 4.19
CA SER A 123 19.25 -5.60 2.96
C SER A 123 18.62 -4.22 2.90
N ARG A 124 19.35 -3.23 2.35
CA ARG A 124 18.83 -1.88 2.11
C ARG A 124 17.64 -1.87 1.14
N THR A 125 17.53 -2.89 0.29
CA THR A 125 16.41 -3.07 -0.64
C THR A 125 15.23 -3.83 -0.01
N GLY A 126 15.34 -4.21 1.27
CA GLY A 126 14.25 -4.82 2.02
C GLY A 126 13.01 -3.94 2.02
N GLN A 127 11.86 -4.54 1.73
CA GLN A 127 10.58 -3.84 1.68
C GLN A 127 9.89 -3.79 3.04
N ASP A 128 10.38 -4.55 4.02
CA ASP A 128 9.81 -4.56 5.35
C ASP A 128 10.14 -3.27 6.12
N PRO A 129 9.20 -2.74 6.94
CA PRO A 129 9.42 -1.50 7.68
C PRO A 129 10.61 -1.58 8.66
N VAL A 130 10.91 -2.78 9.18
CA VAL A 130 12.02 -3.00 10.11
C VAL A 130 13.37 -2.78 9.43
N SER A 131 13.55 -3.29 8.22
CA SER A 131 14.74 -3.00 7.39
C SER A 131 14.89 -1.51 7.14
N GLN A 132 13.82 -0.81 6.76
CA GLN A 132 13.89 0.64 6.52
C GLN A 132 14.31 1.41 7.78
N ALA A 133 13.71 1.08 8.92
CA ALA A 133 14.05 1.69 10.20
C ALA A 133 15.50 1.39 10.61
N ALA A 134 15.97 0.16 10.45
CA ALA A 134 17.34 -0.23 10.75
C ALA A 134 18.36 0.56 9.92
N PHE A 135 18.11 0.75 8.61
CA PHE A 135 18.99 1.53 7.73
C PHE A 135 18.87 3.06 7.91
N ALA A 136 17.88 3.53 8.68
CA ALA A 136 17.75 4.94 9.08
C ALA A 136 18.53 5.28 10.37
N LEU A 137 19.00 4.27 11.10
CA LEU A 137 19.80 4.47 12.31
C LEU A 137 21.21 4.98 11.97
N GLY A 138 21.83 5.64 12.94
CA GLY A 138 23.24 6.00 12.86
C GLY A 138 24.11 4.75 12.76
N LEU A 139 25.25 4.87 12.07
CA LEU A 139 26.25 3.80 12.01
C LEU A 139 26.69 3.41 13.43
N PRO A 140 26.74 2.11 13.76
CA PRO A 140 27.24 1.67 15.06
C PRO A 140 28.72 2.04 15.22
N GLU A 141 29.10 2.45 16.43
CA GLU A 141 30.52 2.57 16.79
C GLU A 141 31.09 1.18 17.08
N LYS A 142 32.42 1.06 17.07
CA LYS A 142 33.09 -0.19 17.43
C LYS A 142 32.65 -0.64 18.82
N ASP A 143 32.12 -1.86 18.91
CA ASP A 143 31.60 -2.50 20.12
C ASP A 143 30.42 -1.75 20.79
N LYS A 144 29.71 -0.88 20.05
CA LYS A 144 28.49 -0.21 20.51
C LYS A 144 27.40 -0.26 19.45
N PRO A 145 26.38 -1.11 19.64
CA PRO A 145 25.24 -1.17 18.75
C PRO A 145 24.48 0.17 18.72
N SER A 146 23.94 0.50 17.55
CA SER A 146 22.98 1.59 17.42
C SER A 146 21.57 1.05 17.71
N TYR A 147 20.86 1.70 18.63
CA TYR A 147 19.51 1.27 19.00
C TYR A 147 18.42 2.09 18.30
N GLY A 148 17.33 1.42 17.95
CA GLY A 148 16.16 2.00 17.31
C GLY A 148 14.86 1.34 17.75
N VAL A 149 13.75 1.95 17.35
CA VAL A 149 12.40 1.40 17.50
C VAL A 149 11.74 1.43 16.12
N ALA A 150 11.00 0.37 15.78
CA ALA A 150 10.23 0.28 14.55
C ALA A 150 8.90 -0.43 14.81
N ASN A 151 8.01 -0.41 13.83
CA ASN A 151 6.85 -1.29 13.79
C ASN A 151 7.12 -2.41 12.78
N ASP A 152 6.73 -3.65 13.09
CA ASP A 152 6.76 -4.74 12.12
C ASP A 152 5.57 -4.68 11.14
N MET A 153 5.49 -5.64 10.21
CA MET A 153 4.39 -5.70 9.24
C MET A 153 3.03 -6.00 9.88
N GLN A 154 3.00 -6.53 11.10
CA GLN A 154 1.79 -6.78 11.88
C GLN A 154 1.40 -5.59 12.77
N GLY A 155 2.20 -4.51 12.79
CA GLY A 155 1.97 -3.34 13.63
C GLY A 155 2.57 -3.44 15.04
N ASN A 156 3.27 -4.53 15.38
CA ASN A 156 3.91 -4.66 16.68
C ASN A 156 5.09 -3.70 16.80
N VAL A 157 5.26 -3.08 17.97
CA VAL A 157 6.42 -2.24 18.28
C VAL A 157 7.62 -3.14 18.60
N VAL A 158 8.71 -2.98 17.86
CA VAL A 158 9.95 -3.77 18.02
C VAL A 158 11.15 -2.87 18.32
N LEU A 159 11.99 -3.32 19.25
CA LEU A 159 13.29 -2.72 19.54
C LEU A 159 14.36 -3.34 18.63
N LEU A 160 15.18 -2.49 18.03
CA LEU A 160 16.24 -2.86 17.11
C LEU A 160 17.60 -2.56 17.74
N ALA A 161 18.51 -3.52 17.61
CA ALA A 161 19.94 -3.33 17.83
C ALA A 161 20.65 -3.53 16.49
N LEU A 162 21.31 -2.49 16.01
CA LEU A 162 22.14 -2.52 14.82
C LEU A 162 23.59 -2.73 15.27
N ASP A 163 24.07 -3.97 15.15
CA ASP A 163 25.41 -4.35 15.61
C ASP A 163 26.51 -4.01 14.59
N ASP A 164 26.24 -4.22 13.29
CA ASP A 164 27.24 -4.04 12.23
C ASP A 164 26.59 -3.59 10.91
N VAL A 165 27.30 -2.76 10.16
CA VAL A 165 26.89 -2.29 8.82
C VAL A 165 27.96 -2.66 7.82
N LYS A 166 27.64 -3.64 6.96
CA LYS A 166 28.53 -4.08 5.89
C LYS A 166 28.32 -3.23 4.64
N ALA A 167 29.39 -2.57 4.21
CA ALA A 167 29.37 -1.86 2.94
C ALA A 167 29.11 -2.83 1.78
N GLY A 168 28.15 -2.50 0.91
CA GLY A 168 27.97 -3.22 -0.34
C GLY A 168 29.22 -3.09 -1.20
N SER A 169 29.69 -4.20 -1.76
CA SER A 169 30.71 -4.16 -2.80
C SER A 169 30.03 -4.15 -4.16
N MET A 170 30.55 -3.35 -5.09
CA MET A 170 30.18 -3.43 -6.50
C MET A 170 31.25 -4.27 -7.20
N PRO A 171 30.95 -5.51 -7.64
CA PRO A 171 31.88 -6.34 -8.40
C PRO A 171 32.43 -5.58 -9.61
N GLU A 172 33.68 -5.86 -9.99
CA GLU A 172 34.33 -5.16 -11.13
C GLU A 172 33.54 -5.30 -12.44
N GLU A 173 32.94 -6.47 -12.66
CA GLU A 173 32.06 -6.72 -13.81
C GLU A 173 30.90 -5.71 -13.88
N GLN A 174 30.28 -5.44 -12.73
CA GLN A 174 29.13 -4.55 -12.61
C GLN A 174 29.56 -3.09 -12.77
N LYS A 175 30.73 -2.72 -12.24
CA LYS A 175 31.35 -1.40 -12.51
C LYS A 175 31.63 -1.20 -14.00
N LYS A 176 32.21 -2.21 -14.66
CA LYS A 176 32.53 -2.16 -16.10
C LYS A 176 31.27 -2.02 -16.95
N ALA A 177 30.23 -2.78 -16.65
CA ALA A 177 28.94 -2.67 -17.33
C ALA A 177 28.32 -1.27 -17.14
N MET A 178 28.38 -0.70 -15.93
CA MET A 178 27.88 0.64 -15.66
C MET A 178 28.66 1.72 -16.44
N VAL A 179 30.00 1.64 -16.47
CA VAL A 179 30.86 2.55 -17.25
C VAL A 179 30.55 2.45 -18.74
N GLN A 180 30.39 1.24 -19.27
CA GLN A 180 30.04 1.02 -20.67
C GLN A 180 28.66 1.63 -21.01
N GLY A 181 27.66 1.43 -20.15
CA GLY A 181 26.33 2.01 -20.33
C GLY A 181 26.34 3.54 -20.33
N ILE A 182 27.05 4.16 -19.39
CA ILE A 182 27.23 5.64 -19.35
C ILE A 182 27.94 6.12 -20.62
N THR A 183 28.99 5.41 -21.07
CA THR A 183 29.76 5.78 -22.26
C THR A 183 28.90 5.71 -23.52
N GLN A 184 28.10 4.65 -23.69
CA GLN A 184 27.19 4.51 -24.82
C GLN A 184 26.12 5.60 -24.83
N ASN A 185 25.53 5.91 -23.67
CA ASN A 185 24.54 6.97 -23.55
C ASN A 185 25.12 8.35 -23.92
N ASN A 186 26.33 8.68 -23.43
CA ASN A 186 27.00 9.92 -23.78
C ASN A 186 27.38 9.98 -25.27
N ALA A 187 27.79 8.87 -25.86
CA ALA A 187 28.07 8.79 -27.29
C ALA A 187 26.81 9.06 -28.12
N GLN A 188 25.66 8.48 -27.72
CA GLN A 188 24.36 8.72 -28.36
C GLN A 188 23.96 10.20 -28.29
N ILE A 189 24.04 10.81 -27.10
CA ILE A 189 23.75 12.24 -26.89
C ILE A 189 24.67 13.11 -27.76
N THR A 190 25.97 12.80 -27.79
CA THR A 190 26.96 13.55 -28.58
C THR A 190 26.68 13.42 -30.07
N PHE A 191 26.34 12.22 -30.53
CA PHE A 191 26.00 11.96 -31.93
C PHE A 191 24.73 12.70 -32.33
N GLU A 192 23.68 12.66 -31.52
CA GLU A 192 22.43 13.42 -31.76
C GLU A 192 22.69 14.93 -31.78
N ALA A 193 23.50 15.45 -30.86
CA ALA A 193 23.90 16.86 -30.85
C ALA A 193 24.71 17.24 -32.08
N LEU A 194 25.63 16.38 -32.53
CA LEU A 194 26.38 16.58 -33.77
C LEU A 194 25.45 16.58 -34.99
N MET A 195 24.55 15.60 -35.11
CA MET A 195 23.58 15.53 -36.19
C MET A 195 22.66 16.75 -36.22
N SER A 196 22.19 17.19 -35.05
CA SER A 196 21.39 18.41 -34.90
C SER A 196 22.15 19.66 -35.38
N ASN A 197 23.41 19.82 -34.98
CA ASN A 197 24.25 20.93 -35.43
C ASN A 197 24.54 20.89 -36.93
N LEU A 198 24.89 19.72 -37.48
CA LEU A 198 25.14 19.57 -38.91
C LEU A 198 23.88 19.84 -39.73
N ARG A 199 22.70 19.38 -39.28
CA ARG A 199 21.43 19.66 -39.94
C ARG A 199 21.10 21.15 -39.94
N LYS A 200 21.38 21.87 -38.85
CA LYS A 200 21.21 23.34 -38.77
C LYS A 200 22.17 24.10 -39.68
N ALA A 201 23.41 23.64 -39.82
CA ALA A 201 24.42 24.29 -40.64
C ALA A 201 24.29 23.98 -42.14
N ALA A 202 23.68 22.85 -42.49
CA ALA A 202 23.50 22.44 -43.88
C ALA A 202 22.36 23.22 -44.56
N LYS A 203 22.58 23.62 -45.82
CA LYS A 203 21.51 24.12 -46.70
C LYS A 203 20.71 22.94 -47.24
N ILE A 204 19.69 22.52 -46.50
CA ILE A 204 18.82 21.40 -46.90
C ILE A 204 17.61 21.97 -47.64
N LYS A 205 17.43 21.56 -48.91
CA LYS A 205 16.18 21.79 -49.66
C LYS A 205 15.28 20.59 -49.47
N VAL A 206 14.16 20.78 -48.80
CA VAL A 206 13.12 19.75 -48.63
C VAL A 206 12.11 19.96 -49.76
N GLY A 207 11.74 18.91 -50.48
CA GLY A 207 10.70 19.01 -51.52
C GLY A 207 9.30 19.11 -50.90
N ASP A 208 8.37 19.74 -51.64
CA ASP A 208 7.03 20.17 -51.20
C ASP A 208 6.14 19.10 -50.51
N ALA A 209 6.49 17.81 -50.60
CA ALA A 209 5.74 16.72 -49.97
C ALA A 209 5.93 16.59 -48.44
N LEU A 210 6.90 17.30 -47.84
CA LEU A 210 7.22 17.23 -46.41
C LEU A 210 6.88 18.50 -45.61
N GLU A 211 6.45 19.59 -46.25
CA GLU A 211 6.05 20.83 -45.55
C GLU A 211 4.61 20.80 -44.99
N GLN A 212 3.86 19.71 -45.20
CA GLN A 212 2.47 19.56 -44.74
C GLN A 212 2.27 18.64 -43.52
N GLN A 213 3.29 18.44 -42.67
CA GLN A 213 3.11 17.83 -41.34
C GLN A 213 3.79 18.63 -40.24
#